data_AF-A0A512RPD0-F1
#
_entry.id   AF-A0A512RPD0-F1
#
_cell.length_a   1.000
_cell.length_b   1.000
_cell.length_c   1.000
_cell.angle_alpha   90.00
_cell.angle_beta   90.00
_cell.angle_gamma   90.00
#
_symmetry.space_group_name_H-M   'P 1'
#
loop_
_entity.id
_entity.type
_entity.pdbx_description
1 polymer ?
#
loop_
_entity_poly.entity_id
_entity_poly.type
_entity_poly.pdbx_seq_one_letter_code
_entity_poly.pdbx_strand_id
1 'polypeptide(L)'
;MKCYFANHQHSNQKTDSEIFGTFVTINLTVMNAVMEQEKDIIVRAFDKSSDNYWKTLIEIASETAIKQENVIRIVLSSGDFVQSSYREKDGLPLFTTRKAYKKNASFLDKIIGAFKNRID
;
A
#
# COMPACT_ATOMS: atom_id res chain seq x y z
N MET A 1 -28.75 -18.80 67.52
CA MET A 1 -28.90 -17.66 66.58
C MET A 1 -27.60 -17.53 65.79
N LYS A 2 -27.56 -17.97 64.53
CA LYS A 2 -26.40 -17.81 63.64
C LYS A 2 -26.81 -16.86 62.53
N CYS A 3 -26.25 -15.65 62.52
CA CYS A 3 -26.41 -14.70 61.43
C CYS A 3 -25.37 -15.03 60.35
N TYR A 4 -25.82 -15.53 59.20
CA TYR A 4 -24.96 -15.73 58.04
C TYR A 4 -24.89 -14.41 57.24
N PHE A 5 -23.71 -13.80 57.20
CA PHE A 5 -23.33 -12.79 56.22
C PHE A 5 -23.08 -13.51 54.89
N ALA A 6 -23.88 -13.21 53.85
CA ALA A 6 -23.61 -13.62 52.48
C ALA A 6 -23.13 -12.41 51.69
N ASN A 7 -21.82 -12.36 51.42
CA ASN A 7 -21.21 -11.44 50.47
C ASN A 7 -21.65 -11.81 49.06
N HIS A 8 -22.41 -10.93 48.40
CA HIS A 8 -22.65 -11.02 46.96
C HIS A 8 -21.58 -10.23 46.21
N GLN A 9 -20.56 -10.95 45.73
CA GLN A 9 -19.66 -10.49 44.67
C GLN A 9 -20.17 -11.14 43.38
N HIS A 10 -20.91 -10.42 42.53
CA HIS A 10 -21.23 -10.92 41.20
C HIS A 10 -21.34 -9.80 40.16
N SER A 11 -20.72 -10.09 39.01
CA SER A 11 -20.82 -9.43 37.70
C SER A 11 -20.20 -8.03 37.53
N ASN A 12 -18.90 -7.98 37.21
CA ASN A 12 -18.32 -6.82 36.53
C ASN A 12 -17.21 -7.20 35.51
N GLN A 13 -17.26 -8.43 34.95
CA GLN A 13 -16.23 -8.91 34.01
C GLN A 13 -16.72 -9.07 32.57
N LYS A 14 -18.03 -8.96 32.31
CA LYS A 14 -18.61 -9.25 30.99
C LYS A 14 -18.53 -8.05 30.02
N THR A 15 -18.58 -6.83 30.53
CA THR A 15 -18.63 -5.58 29.74
C THR A 15 -17.28 -5.16 29.18
N ASP A 16 -16.18 -5.44 29.88
CA ASP A 16 -14.87 -4.90 29.47
C ASP A 16 -14.32 -5.63 28.24
N SER A 17 -14.45 -6.96 28.19
CA SER A 17 -13.94 -7.76 27.06
C SER A 17 -14.60 -7.43 25.72
N GLU A 18 -15.89 -7.11 25.72
CA GLU A 18 -16.64 -6.75 24.50
C GLU A 18 -16.29 -5.35 24.00
N ILE A 19 -16.06 -4.40 24.91
CA ILE A 19 -15.63 -3.02 24.58
C ILE A 19 -14.21 -3.03 24.00
N PHE A 20 -13.27 -3.79 24.59
CA PHE A 20 -11.92 -3.94 24.06
C PHE A 20 -11.92 -4.58 22.66
N GLY A 21 -12.72 -5.63 22.43
CA GLY A 21 -12.83 -6.27 21.12
C GLY A 21 -13.39 -5.33 20.04
N THR A 22 -14.39 -4.52 20.41
CA THR A 22 -15.00 -3.53 19.51
C THR A 22 -14.00 -2.43 19.15
N PHE A 23 -13.26 -1.91 20.12
CA PHE A 23 -12.24 -0.88 19.89
C PHE A 23 -11.11 -1.38 18.97
N VAL A 24 -10.60 -2.60 19.20
CA VAL A 24 -9.56 -3.19 18.35
C VAL A 24 -10.04 -3.32 16.89
N THR A 25 -11.28 -3.79 16.70
CA THR A 25 -11.86 -3.97 15.37
C THR A 25 -12.06 -2.65 14.63
N ILE A 26 -12.56 -1.61 15.32
CA ILE A 26 -12.74 -0.28 14.74
C ILE A 26 -11.39 0.32 14.33
N ASN A 27 -10.37 0.25 15.20
CA ASN A 27 -9.05 0.77 14.87
C ASN A 27 -8.43 0.03 13.69
N LEU A 28 -8.53 -1.30 13.65
CA LEU A 28 -8.02 -2.09 12.53
C LEU A 28 -8.72 -1.71 11.21
N THR A 29 -10.03 -1.52 11.25
CA THR A 29 -10.83 -1.13 10.07
C THR A 29 -10.43 0.26 9.57
N VAL A 30 -10.27 1.22 10.48
CA VAL A 30 -9.85 2.59 10.14
C VAL A 30 -8.42 2.57 9.57
N MET A 31 -7.49 1.85 10.21
CA MET A 31 -6.12 1.73 9.70
C MET A 31 -6.06 1.10 8.31
N ASN A 32 -6.86 0.05 8.06
CA ASN A 32 -6.93 -0.58 6.74
C ASN A 32 -7.52 0.37 5.69
N ALA A 33 -8.59 1.10 6.02
CA ALA A 33 -9.19 2.07 5.11
C ALA A 33 -8.22 3.20 4.75
N VAL A 34 -7.44 3.69 5.73
CA VAL A 34 -6.40 4.70 5.50
C VAL A 34 -5.29 4.14 4.59
N MET A 35 -4.83 2.91 4.80
CA MET A 35 -3.82 2.31 3.93
C MET A 35 -4.31 2.12 2.48
N GLU A 36 -5.56 1.72 2.28
CA GLU A 36 -6.15 1.61 0.94
C GLU A 36 -6.28 2.99 0.27
N GLN A 37 -6.64 4.02 1.03
CA GLN A 37 -6.67 5.39 0.52
C GLN A 37 -5.26 5.89 0.13
N GLU A 38 -4.26 5.66 0.98
CA GLU A 38 -2.86 6.01 0.69
C GLU A 38 -2.35 5.26 -0.55
N LYS A 39 -2.71 3.99 -0.70
CA LYS A 39 -2.41 3.18 -1.89
C LYS A 39 -2.97 3.80 -3.16
N ASP A 40 -4.24 4.19 -3.16
CA ASP A 40 -4.86 4.83 -4.32
C ASP A 40 -4.18 6.15 -4.70
N ILE A 41 -3.76 6.94 -3.72
CA ILE A 41 -3.01 8.18 -3.94
C ILE A 41 -1.66 7.88 -4.58
N ILE A 42 -0.92 6.90 -4.05
CA ILE A 42 0.38 6.46 -4.58
C ILE A 42 0.23 5.97 -6.03
N VAL A 43 -0.76 5.14 -6.33
CA VAL A 43 -1.03 4.64 -7.70
C VAL A 43 -1.28 5.81 -8.66
N ARG A 44 -2.10 6.78 -8.25
CA ARG A 44 -2.37 7.98 -9.07
C ARG A 44 -1.13 8.83 -9.29
N ALA A 45 -0.23 8.92 -8.30
CA ALA A 45 1.03 9.66 -8.43
C ALA A 45 1.98 9.02 -9.46
N PHE A 46 2.00 7.68 -9.55
CA PHE A 46 2.71 6.98 -10.62
C PHE A 46 2.04 7.15 -11.99
N ASP A 47 0.70 7.11 -12.06
CA ASP A 47 -0.05 7.21 -13.31
C ASP A 47 -0.05 8.63 -13.92
N LYS A 48 0.12 9.68 -13.10
CA LYS A 48 0.16 11.09 -13.56
C LYS A 48 1.34 11.40 -14.48
N SER A 49 2.46 10.68 -14.36
CA SER A 49 3.65 10.91 -15.18
C SER A 49 3.66 9.97 -16.37
N SER A 50 2.88 10.32 -17.41
CA SER A 50 2.76 9.54 -18.65
C SER A 50 4.10 9.26 -19.33
N ASP A 51 5.03 10.21 -19.24
CA ASP A 51 6.29 10.18 -20.00
C ASP A 51 7.47 9.67 -19.15
N ASN A 52 7.36 9.78 -17.82
CA ASN A 52 8.37 9.34 -16.86
C ASN A 52 7.73 8.58 -15.70
N TYR A 53 7.22 7.38 -16.01
CA TYR A 53 6.45 6.54 -15.10
C TYR A 53 7.32 5.78 -14.08
N TRP A 54 8.64 5.96 -14.12
CA TRP A 54 9.60 5.42 -13.15
C TRP A 54 9.95 6.49 -12.13
N LYS A 55 9.66 6.24 -10.85
CA LYS A 55 9.97 7.16 -9.75
C LYS A 55 10.54 6.43 -8.56
N THR A 56 11.37 7.13 -7.78
CA THR A 56 11.83 6.63 -6.48
C THR A 56 10.70 6.74 -5.45
N LEU A 57 10.77 5.94 -4.39
CA LEU A 57 9.82 6.04 -3.27
C LEU A 57 9.92 7.38 -2.54
N ILE A 58 11.09 8.01 -2.56
CA ILE A 58 11.33 9.34 -1.97
C ILE A 58 10.59 10.42 -2.77
N GLU A 59 10.69 10.38 -4.11
CA GLU A 59 9.96 11.31 -4.97
C GLU A 59 8.45 11.19 -4.77
N ILE A 60 7.94 9.95 -4.68
CA ILE A 60 6.52 9.71 -4.43
C ILE A 60 6.09 10.18 -3.05
N ALA A 61 6.88 9.93 -2.00
CA ALA A 61 6.59 10.42 -0.65
C ALA A 61 6.53 11.95 -0.62
N SER A 62 7.45 12.63 -1.31
CA SER A 62 7.47 14.08 -1.45
C SER A 62 6.25 14.61 -2.23
N GLU A 63 5.87 13.95 -3.33
CA GLU A 63 4.75 14.36 -4.19
C GLU A 63 3.38 14.13 -3.53
N THR A 64 3.25 13.07 -2.74
CA THR A 64 1.98 12.68 -2.10
C THR A 64 1.82 13.20 -0.67
N ALA A 65 2.88 13.77 -0.09
CA ALA A 65 2.98 14.12 1.33
C ALA A 65 2.70 12.94 2.29
N ILE A 66 2.81 11.71 1.80
CA ILE A 66 2.69 10.48 2.60
C ILE A 66 4.06 10.17 3.18
N LYS A 67 4.10 9.70 4.43
CA LYS A 67 5.36 9.28 5.07
C LYS A 67 6.06 8.21 4.25
N GLN A 68 7.37 8.35 4.09
CA GLN A 68 8.17 7.40 3.32
C GLN A 68 8.01 5.95 3.82
N GLU A 69 7.86 5.74 5.14
CA GLU A 69 7.65 4.39 5.68
C GLU A 69 6.31 3.78 5.21
N ASN A 70 5.25 4.58 5.13
CA ASN A 70 3.94 4.13 4.64
C ASN A 70 4.01 3.83 3.14
N VAL A 71 4.68 4.68 2.36
CA VAL A 71 4.89 4.44 0.93
C VAL A 71 5.65 3.13 0.71
N ILE A 72 6.77 2.91 1.42
CA ILE A 72 7.55 1.66 1.35
C ILE A 72 6.66 0.47 1.70
N ARG A 73 5.93 0.55 2.82
CA ARG A 73 5.06 -0.52 3.27
C ARG A 73 4.01 -0.88 2.23
N ILE A 74 3.30 0.11 1.69
CA ILE A 74 2.23 -0.08 0.71
C ILE A 74 2.79 -0.64 -0.61
N VAL A 75 3.91 -0.09 -1.09
CA VAL A 75 4.52 -0.51 -2.35
C VAL A 75 5.03 -1.95 -2.28
N LEU A 76 5.69 -2.31 -1.18
CA LEU A 76 6.24 -3.66 -1.01
C LEU A 76 5.17 -4.71 -0.63
N SER A 77 4.09 -4.32 0.06
CA SER A 77 3.05 -5.27 0.50
C SER A 77 1.96 -5.54 -0.53
N SER A 78 1.65 -4.58 -1.42
CA SER A 78 0.49 -4.70 -2.32
C SER A 78 0.73 -5.59 -3.55
N GLY A 79 1.98 -5.85 -3.95
CA GLY A 79 2.30 -6.64 -5.15
C GLY A 79 1.90 -6.01 -6.50
N ASP A 80 1.24 -4.84 -6.45
CA ASP A 80 0.76 -4.06 -7.60
C ASP A 80 1.86 -3.20 -8.23
N PHE A 81 3.02 -3.13 -7.58
CA PHE A 81 4.18 -2.35 -8.01
C PHE A 81 5.30 -3.26 -8.51
N VAL A 82 6.09 -2.72 -9.42
CA VAL A 82 7.25 -3.39 -10.03
C VAL A 82 8.47 -2.53 -9.77
N GLN A 83 9.51 -3.16 -9.23
CA GLN A 83 10.83 -2.56 -9.08
C GLN A 83 11.63 -2.71 -10.38
N SER A 84 12.39 -1.69 -10.76
CA SER A 84 13.34 -1.79 -11.85
C SER A 84 14.56 -2.62 -11.43
N SER A 85 14.91 -3.62 -12.22
CA SER A 85 16.16 -4.38 -12.03
C SER A 85 17.38 -3.70 -12.66
N TYR A 86 17.18 -2.69 -13.51
CA TYR A 86 18.25 -2.13 -14.36
C TYR A 86 18.42 -0.61 -14.24
N ARG A 87 17.39 0.11 -13.77
CA ARG A 87 17.43 1.57 -13.65
C ARG A 87 17.48 1.97 -12.18
N GLU A 88 18.61 2.54 -11.81
CA GLU A 88 18.80 3.25 -10.55
C GLU A 88 18.90 4.74 -10.87
N LYS A 89 18.18 5.56 -10.10
CA LYS A 89 18.35 7.01 -10.12
C LYS A 89 19.03 7.38 -8.82
N ASP A 90 20.22 7.97 -8.91
CA ASP A 90 21.03 8.35 -7.73
C ASP A 90 21.35 7.15 -6.80
N GLY A 91 21.48 5.94 -7.35
CA GLY A 91 21.71 4.71 -6.58
C GLY A 91 20.46 4.16 -5.87
N LEU A 92 19.29 4.74 -6.13
CA LEU A 92 18.01 4.28 -5.56
C LEU A 92 17.20 3.48 -6.58
N PRO A 93 16.56 2.39 -6.15
CA PRO A 93 15.69 1.60 -7.01
C PRO A 93 14.48 2.43 -7.45
N LEU A 94 14.19 2.37 -8.75
CA LEU A 94 12.99 2.96 -9.31
C LEU A 94 11.83 1.97 -9.26
N PHE A 95 10.65 2.50 -8.99
CA PHE A 95 9.40 1.74 -8.94
C PHE A 95 8.43 2.27 -9.97
N THR A 96 7.48 1.42 -10.35
CA THR A 96 6.32 1.80 -11.14
C THR A 96 5.14 0.88 -10.85
N THR A 97 3.95 1.23 -11.31
CA THR A 97 2.77 0.36 -11.22
C THR A 97 2.85 -0.73 -12.29
N ARG A 98 2.39 -1.93 -11.95
CA ARG A 98 2.29 -3.05 -12.92
C ARG A 98 1.44 -2.68 -14.13
N LYS A 99 0.42 -1.84 -13.92
CA LYS A 99 -0.45 -1.31 -14.98
C LYS A 99 0.33 -0.42 -15.96
N ALA A 100 1.11 0.53 -15.46
CA ALA A 100 1.96 1.37 -16.28
C ALA A 100 3.04 0.55 -17.01
N TYR A 101 3.65 -0.42 -16.33
CA TYR A 101 4.61 -1.34 -16.94
C TYR A 101 3.98 -2.15 -18.09
N LYS A 102 2.83 -2.79 -17.88
CA LYS A 102 2.12 -3.56 -18.93
C LYS A 102 1.71 -2.70 -20.11
N LYS A 103 1.24 -1.46 -19.86
CA LYS A 103 0.88 -0.52 -20.91
C LYS A 103 2.10 -0.20 -21.80
N ASN A 104 3.23 0.13 -21.17
CA ASN A 104 4.47 0.47 -21.88
C ASN A 104 5.15 -0.73 -22.54
N ALA A 105 5.06 -1.93 -21.96
CA ALA A 105 5.55 -3.16 -22.59
C ALA A 105 4.89 -3.39 -23.95
N SER A 106 3.55 -3.21 -24.06
CA SER A 106 2.86 -3.30 -25.35
C SER A 106 3.30 -2.25 -26.38
N PHE A 107 3.77 -1.07 -25.94
CA PHE A 107 4.35 -0.07 -26.84
C PHE A 107 5.74 -0.50 -27.31
N LEU A 108 6.58 -1.04 -26.42
CA LEU A 108 7.90 -1.57 -26.78
C LEU A 108 7.80 -2.80 -27.69
N ASP A 109 6.86 -3.72 -27.42
CA ASP A 109 6.61 -4.90 -28.26
C ASP A 109 6.17 -4.51 -29.68
N LYS A 110 5.36 -3.44 -29.81
CA LYS A 110 5.00 -2.87 -31.13
C LYS A 110 6.21 -2.28 -31.86
N ILE A 111 7.10 -1.62 -31.14
CA ILE A 111 8.33 -1.05 -31.73
C ILE A 111 9.27 -2.19 -32.17
N ILE A 112 9.54 -3.16 -31.30
CA ILE A 112 10.40 -4.32 -31.61
C ILE A 112 9.80 -5.15 -32.75
N GLY A 113 8.48 -5.36 -32.75
CA GLY A 113 7.76 -6.04 -33.84
C GLY A 113 7.91 -5.32 -35.18
N ALA A 114 7.83 -3.99 -35.19
CA ALA A 114 8.04 -3.19 -36.40
C ALA A 114 9.49 -3.23 -36.91
N PHE A 115 10.48 -3.28 -36.01
CA PHE A 115 11.89 -3.45 -36.40
C PHE A 115 12.19 -4.86 -36.91
N LYS A 116 11.56 -5.89 -36.34
CA LYS A 116 11.73 -7.28 -36.77
C LYS A 116 11.12 -7.55 -38.15
N ASN A 117 10.07 -6.81 -38.52
CA ASN A 117 9.42 -6.90 -39.85
C ASN A 117 10.14 -6.14 -40.97
N ARG A 118 11.28 -5.50 -40.71
CA ARG A 118 12.12 -4.81 -41.71
C ARG A 118 13.40 -5.61 -42.06
N ILE A 119 13.66 -6.71 -41.35
CA ILE A 119 14.76 -7.63 -41.64
C ILE A 119 14.15 -8.89 -42.28
N ASP A 120 13.41 -8.67 -43.35
CA ASP A 120 13.20 -9.58 -44.48
C ASP A 120 13.23 -8.71 -45.74
#